data_AF-A0A9E4HNQ0-F1
#
_entry.id   AF-A0A9E4HNQ0-F1
#
_cell.length_a   1.000
_cell.length_b   1.000
_cell.length_c   1.000
_cell.angle_alpha   90.00
_cell.angle_beta   90.00
_cell.angle_gamma   90.00
#
_symmetry.space_group_name_H-M   'P 1'
#
loop_
_entity.id
_entity.type
_entity.pdbx_description
1 polymer ?
#
loop_
_entity_poly.entity_id
_entity_poly.type
_entity_poly.pdbx_seq_one_letter_code
_entity_poly.pdbx_strand_id
1 'polypeptide(L)'
;PAIDAGVRLDVEGRLLEPLREAMRVPDKLDSYAQVDSVFEGVVSSLPEDGSARADAKRVFGELKERILRDEVLDRGQRLDGRRFDEVRPIWSEVGVLPRVHGSAVFTRGETQALVTATLGTADDQQKMELVDGESYKRFMLHYNFPPFSVGEVKFLRGPGRREIGHGNLAERSLMPMIPSEQDFPYTLRVVSDILESNG
;
A
#
# COMPACT_ATOMS: atom_id res chain seq x y z
N PRO A 1 -20.16 -13.28 18.96
CA PRO A 1 -20.76 -12.82 20.24
C PRO A 1 -21.23 -11.36 20.12
N ALA A 2 -22.41 -11.05 20.68
CA ALA A 2 -22.87 -9.67 20.78
C ALA A 2 -21.87 -8.84 21.60
N ILE A 3 -21.63 -7.60 21.20
CA ILE A 3 -20.85 -6.62 21.98
C ILE A 3 -21.71 -6.20 23.17
N ASP A 4 -21.11 -6.09 24.37
CA ASP A 4 -21.82 -5.53 25.51
C ASP A 4 -22.30 -4.10 25.20
N ALA A 5 -23.60 -3.84 25.37
CA ALA A 5 -24.20 -2.57 24.98
C ALA A 5 -23.70 -1.39 25.83
N GLY A 6 -23.33 -1.63 27.09
CA GLY A 6 -22.75 -0.62 27.98
C GLY A 6 -21.34 -0.24 27.55
N VAL A 7 -20.50 -1.24 27.27
CA VAL A 7 -19.15 -1.02 26.72
C VAL A 7 -19.22 -0.28 25.39
N ARG A 8 -20.16 -0.65 24.52
CA ARG A 8 -20.36 0.04 23.24
C ARG A 8 -20.68 1.53 23.44
N LEU A 9 -21.67 1.86 24.27
CA LEU A 9 -22.08 3.25 24.49
C LEU A 9 -20.95 4.09 25.10
N ASP A 10 -20.22 3.55 26.08
CA ASP A 10 -19.07 4.25 26.68
C ASP A 10 -17.95 4.49 25.66
N VAL A 11 -17.56 3.45 24.92
CA VAL A 11 -16.49 3.52 23.92
C VAL A 11 -16.88 4.45 22.77
N GLU A 12 -18.11 4.37 22.24
CA GLU A 12 -18.58 5.27 21.20
C GLU A 12 -18.62 6.73 21.66
N GLY A 13 -19.15 7.00 22.87
CA GLY A 13 -19.24 8.37 23.40
C GLY A 13 -17.89 9.03 23.60
N ARG A 14 -16.85 8.25 23.92
CA ARG A 14 -15.48 8.75 24.15
C ARG A 14 -14.64 8.83 22.88
N LEU A 15 -14.84 7.92 21.92
CA LEU A 15 -13.99 7.83 20.73
C LEU A 15 -14.52 8.62 19.53
N LEU A 16 -15.83 8.82 19.38
CA LEU A 16 -16.40 9.26 18.10
C LEU A 16 -15.76 10.55 17.54
N GLU A 17 -15.80 11.65 18.30
CA GLU A 17 -15.25 12.93 17.80
C GLU A 17 -13.71 12.94 17.77
N PRO A 18 -12.99 12.48 18.82
CA PRO A 18 -11.52 12.44 18.76
C PRO A 18 -11.00 11.58 17.60
N LEU A 19 -11.65 10.45 17.32
CA LEU A 19 -11.30 9.58 16.20
C LEU A 19 -11.58 10.24 14.86
N ARG A 20 -12.69 10.97 14.74
CA ARG A 20 -13.03 11.72 13.52
C ARG A 20 -11.99 12.82 13.24
N GLU A 21 -11.55 13.55 14.26
CA GLU A 21 -10.50 14.55 14.12
C GLU A 21 -9.17 13.93 13.71
N ALA A 22 -8.75 12.85 14.39
CA ALA A 22 -7.51 12.13 14.10
C ALA A 22 -7.49 11.53 12.67
N MET A 23 -8.64 11.07 12.18
CA MET A 23 -8.77 10.50 10.82
C MET A 23 -8.78 11.54 9.70
N ARG A 24 -8.97 12.83 10.02
CA ARG A 24 -8.96 13.93 9.03
C ARG A 24 -7.59 14.58 8.86
N VAL A 25 -6.60 14.16 9.63
CA VAL A 25 -5.22 14.63 9.50
C VAL A 25 -4.68 14.18 8.13
N PRO A 26 -4.20 15.10 7.27
CA PRO A 26 -3.78 14.75 5.91
C PRO A 26 -2.53 13.87 5.84
N ASP A 27 -1.57 14.09 6.73
CA ASP A 27 -0.34 13.29 6.80
C ASP A 27 -0.64 11.91 7.40
N LYS A 28 -0.19 10.86 6.71
CA LYS A 28 -0.47 9.47 7.08
C LYS A 28 0.11 9.10 8.45
N LEU A 29 1.37 9.46 8.71
CA LEU A 29 2.05 9.04 9.94
C LEU A 29 1.47 9.78 11.14
N ASP A 30 1.19 11.07 10.97
CA ASP A 30 0.53 11.87 12.01
C ASP A 30 -0.89 11.38 12.28
N SER A 31 -1.67 11.04 11.23
CA SER A 31 -3.01 10.46 11.41
C SER A 31 -2.94 9.14 12.18
N TYR A 32 -2.00 8.26 11.83
CA TYR A 32 -1.86 6.96 12.50
C TYR A 32 -1.47 7.13 13.97
N ALA A 33 -0.50 7.98 14.27
CA ALA A 33 -0.09 8.28 15.63
C ALA A 33 -1.24 8.84 16.47
N GLN A 34 -2.05 9.75 15.92
CA GLN A 34 -3.20 10.30 16.63
C GLN A 34 -4.31 9.28 16.84
N VAL A 35 -4.62 8.47 15.81
CA VAL A 35 -5.62 7.41 15.89
C VAL A 35 -5.24 6.37 16.94
N ASP A 36 -3.98 5.96 16.98
CA ASP A 36 -3.46 5.00 17.96
C ASP A 36 -3.48 5.60 19.37
N SER A 37 -3.05 6.86 19.54
CA SER A 37 -3.07 7.55 20.83
C SER A 37 -4.50 7.68 21.40
N VAL A 38 -5.47 8.06 20.56
CA VAL A 38 -6.89 8.16 20.93
C VAL A 38 -7.42 6.79 21.37
N PHE A 39 -7.08 5.72 20.65
CA PHE A 39 -7.52 4.37 20.98
C PHE A 39 -6.90 3.85 22.28
N GLU A 40 -5.59 4.02 22.45
CA GLU A 40 -4.86 3.61 23.66
C GLU A 40 -5.38 4.32 24.91
N GLY A 41 -5.70 5.62 24.81
CA GLY A 41 -6.29 6.39 25.91
C GLY A 41 -7.63 5.83 26.39
N VAL A 42 -8.43 5.22 25.52
CA VAL A 42 -9.70 4.58 25.90
C VAL A 42 -9.48 3.15 26.38
N VAL A 43 -8.69 2.35 25.67
CA VAL A 43 -8.44 0.94 26.03
C VAL A 43 -7.72 0.79 27.37
N SER A 44 -6.79 1.69 27.70
CA SER A 44 -6.07 1.68 28.99
C SER A 44 -6.98 1.93 30.19
N SER A 45 -8.09 2.65 29.99
CA SER A 45 -9.09 2.90 31.04
C SER A 45 -10.10 1.77 31.23
N LEU A 46 -10.11 0.77 30.33
CA LEU A 46 -11.01 -0.37 30.42
C LEU A 46 -10.41 -1.51 31.25
N PRO A 47 -11.25 -2.28 31.97
CA PRO A 47 -10.80 -3.43 32.75
C PRO A 47 -10.00 -4.43 31.89
N GLU A 48 -8.95 -5.04 32.47
CA GLU A 48 -8.15 -6.06 31.77
C GLU A 48 -8.88 -7.40 31.67
N ASP A 49 -9.84 -7.65 32.56
CA ASP A 49 -10.59 -8.88 32.69
C ASP A 49 -11.86 -8.87 31.82
N GLY A 50 -12.16 -10.04 31.22
CA GLY A 50 -13.34 -10.23 30.38
C GLY A 50 -13.15 -9.82 28.91
N SER A 51 -14.26 -9.54 28.22
CA SER A 51 -14.27 -9.21 26.78
C SER A 51 -14.12 -7.72 26.48
N ALA A 52 -14.09 -6.84 27.48
CA ALA A 52 -14.19 -5.38 27.31
C ALA A 52 -13.16 -4.80 26.32
N ARG A 53 -11.89 -5.19 26.40
CA ARG A 53 -10.84 -4.72 25.45
C ARG A 53 -11.02 -5.26 24.04
N ALA A 54 -11.44 -6.52 23.91
CA ALA A 54 -11.74 -7.13 22.60
C ALA A 54 -12.96 -6.47 21.96
N ASP A 55 -13.96 -6.15 22.79
CA ASP A 55 -15.19 -5.46 22.41
C ASP A 55 -14.88 -4.02 21.97
N ALA A 56 -14.06 -3.28 22.74
CA ALA A 56 -13.59 -1.95 22.36
C ALA A 56 -12.83 -1.94 21.04
N LYS A 57 -11.98 -2.94 20.77
CA LYS A 57 -11.29 -3.08 19.48
C LYS A 57 -12.25 -3.29 18.31
N ARG A 58 -13.34 -4.05 18.52
CA ARG A 58 -14.39 -4.24 17.52
C ARG A 58 -15.18 -2.94 17.28
N VAL A 59 -15.63 -2.28 18.35
CA VAL A 59 -16.33 -0.99 18.27
C VAL A 59 -15.46 0.05 17.57
N PHE A 60 -14.17 0.14 17.89
CA PHE A 60 -13.24 1.04 17.22
C PHE A 60 -13.15 0.79 15.71
N GLY A 61 -13.08 -0.48 15.28
CA GLY A 61 -13.13 -0.83 13.87
C GLY A 61 -14.43 -0.39 13.18
N GLU A 62 -15.57 -0.64 13.81
CA GLU A 62 -16.89 -0.21 13.33
C GLU A 62 -16.99 1.32 13.25
N LEU A 63 -16.46 2.04 14.23
CA LEU A 63 -16.44 3.50 14.25
C LEU A 63 -15.58 4.09 13.14
N LYS A 64 -14.40 3.53 12.88
CA LYS A 64 -13.55 3.97 11.75
C LYS A 64 -14.28 3.81 10.42
N GLU A 65 -14.97 2.68 10.22
CA GLU A 65 -15.76 2.44 9.02
C GLU A 65 -16.94 3.42 8.91
N ARG A 66 -17.65 3.65 10.02
CA ARG A 66 -18.77 4.60 10.09
C ARG A 66 -18.30 6.01 9.75
N ILE A 67 -17.24 6.51 10.40
CA ILE A 67 -16.69 7.84 10.17
C ILE A 67 -16.26 8.00 8.70
N LEU A 68 -15.53 7.02 8.15
CA LEU A 68 -15.14 7.06 6.73
C LEU A 68 -16.36 7.15 5.81
N ARG A 69 -17.41 6.37 6.09
CA ARG A 69 -18.64 6.37 5.31
C ARG A 69 -19.38 7.71 5.42
N ASP A 70 -19.50 8.28 6.61
CA ASP A 70 -20.16 9.56 6.84
C ASP A 70 -19.43 10.71 6.12
N GLU A 71 -18.08 10.74 6.15
CA GLU A 71 -17.31 11.74 5.41
C GLU A 71 -17.57 11.66 3.89
N VAL A 72 -17.62 10.44 3.36
CA VAL A 72 -17.84 10.21 1.93
C VAL A 72 -19.28 10.50 1.52
N LEU A 73 -20.28 10.01 2.26
CA LEU A 73 -21.68 10.09 1.88
C LEU A 73 -22.31 11.45 2.22
N ASP A 74 -22.03 11.99 3.41
CA ASP A 74 -22.70 13.19 3.90
C ASP A 74 -21.93 14.47 3.55
N ARG A 75 -20.59 14.42 3.62
CA ARG A 75 -19.73 15.59 3.35
C ARG A 75 -19.17 15.63 1.93
N GLY A 76 -19.34 14.55 1.17
CA GLY A 76 -18.91 14.45 -0.23
C GLY A 76 -17.40 14.57 -0.42
N GLN A 77 -16.62 14.22 0.61
CA GLN A 77 -15.17 14.40 0.64
C GLN A 77 -14.48 13.14 1.15
N ARG A 78 -13.20 12.99 0.79
CA ARG A 78 -12.33 11.95 1.33
C ARG A 78 -11.75 12.40 2.67
N LEU A 79 -11.19 11.46 3.44
CA LEU A 79 -10.56 11.75 4.74
C LEU A 79 -9.42 12.76 4.65
N ASP A 80 -8.70 12.79 3.53
CA ASP A 80 -7.63 13.75 3.25
C ASP A 80 -8.12 15.06 2.63
N GLY A 81 -9.43 15.33 2.66
CA GLY A 81 -10.07 16.56 2.17
C GLY A 81 -10.23 16.64 0.65
N ARG A 82 -9.75 15.65 -0.10
CA ARG A 82 -9.86 15.64 -1.56
C ARG A 82 -11.28 15.36 -2.04
N ARG A 83 -11.60 15.90 -3.21
CA ARG A 83 -12.80 15.47 -3.97
C ARG A 83 -12.61 14.06 -4.54
N PHE A 84 -13.70 13.45 -4.99
CA PHE A 84 -13.65 12.10 -5.57
C PHE A 84 -12.91 12.02 -6.91
N ASP A 85 -12.92 13.09 -7.69
CA ASP A 85 -12.23 13.23 -8.98
C ASP A 85 -10.80 13.76 -8.84
N GLU A 86 -10.39 14.12 -7.62
CA GLU A 86 -9.11 14.76 -7.37
C GLU A 86 -7.99 13.75 -7.13
N VAL A 87 -7.02 13.76 -8.03
CA VAL A 87 -5.79 12.95 -7.94
C VAL A 87 -4.78 13.66 -7.04
N ARG A 88 -4.04 12.89 -6.23
CA ARG A 88 -2.93 13.42 -5.41
C ARG A 88 -1.84 14.05 -6.29
N PRO A 89 -1.04 14.98 -5.76
CA PRO A 89 0.09 15.55 -6.49
C PRO A 89 0.99 14.46 -7.08
N ILE A 90 1.35 14.63 -8.35
CA ILE A 90 2.22 13.71 -9.09
C ILE A 90 3.55 14.40 -9.35
N TRP A 91 4.63 13.69 -9.08
CA TRP A 91 5.98 14.09 -9.45
C TRP A 91 6.71 12.89 -10.07
N SER A 92 7.52 13.14 -11.09
CA SER A 92 8.29 12.09 -11.75
C SER A 92 9.60 12.62 -12.32
N GLU A 93 10.64 11.79 -12.23
CA GLU A 93 11.97 12.09 -12.76
C GLU A 93 12.57 10.84 -13.40
N VAL A 94 13.35 11.01 -14.48
CA VAL A 94 14.04 9.91 -15.18
C VAL A 94 15.55 10.13 -15.12
N GLY A 95 16.33 9.05 -15.17
CA GLY A 95 17.80 9.13 -15.14
C GLY A 95 18.38 9.41 -13.75
N VAL A 96 17.65 9.10 -12.68
CA VAL A 96 18.05 9.36 -11.29
C VAL A 96 19.25 8.54 -10.82
N LEU A 97 19.50 7.36 -11.43
CA LEU A 97 20.60 6.47 -11.07
C LEU A 97 21.67 6.46 -12.17
N PRO A 98 22.96 6.61 -11.83
CA PRO A 98 24.00 6.90 -12.82
C PRO A 98 24.50 5.70 -13.65
N ARG A 99 24.24 4.46 -13.21
CA ARG A 99 24.88 3.26 -13.81
C ARG A 99 23.91 2.22 -14.37
N VAL A 100 22.62 2.34 -14.10
CA VAL A 100 21.61 1.42 -14.63
C VAL A 100 21.26 1.80 -16.07
N HIS A 101 20.79 0.86 -16.88
CA HIS A 101 20.42 1.14 -18.27
C HIS A 101 19.27 2.15 -18.36
N GLY A 102 18.31 2.09 -17.43
CA GLY A 102 17.28 3.09 -17.25
C GLY A 102 16.82 3.19 -15.80
N SER A 103 16.46 4.39 -15.36
CA SER A 103 15.86 4.62 -14.06
C SER A 103 14.79 5.70 -14.10
N ALA A 104 13.80 5.58 -13.23
CA ALA A 104 12.78 6.59 -13.00
C ALA A 104 12.32 6.56 -11.55
N VAL A 105 11.96 7.72 -11.01
CA VAL A 105 11.17 7.81 -9.78
C VAL A 105 9.80 8.35 -10.15
N PHE A 106 8.76 7.71 -9.62
CA PHE A 106 7.39 8.17 -9.72
C PHE A 106 6.81 8.31 -8.32
N THR A 107 6.24 9.48 -8.03
CA THR A 107 5.60 9.80 -6.74
C THR A 107 4.19 10.29 -7.00
N ARG A 108 3.22 9.76 -6.24
CA ARG A 108 1.82 10.20 -6.25
C ARG A 108 1.30 10.33 -4.82
N GLY A 109 1.34 11.54 -4.27
CA GLY A 109 1.20 11.75 -2.82
C GLY A 109 2.26 10.95 -2.06
N GLU A 110 1.86 10.26 -0.99
CA GLU A 110 2.75 9.42 -0.16
C GLU A 110 2.90 7.98 -0.71
N THR A 111 2.89 7.82 -2.04
CA THR A 111 3.26 6.57 -2.71
C THR A 111 4.39 6.87 -3.67
N GLN A 112 5.54 6.25 -3.47
CA GLN A 112 6.74 6.45 -4.27
C GLN A 112 7.32 5.11 -4.73
N ALA A 113 7.67 5.03 -6.01
CA ALA A 113 8.35 3.89 -6.61
C ALA A 113 9.62 4.36 -7.34
N LEU A 114 10.75 3.75 -7.01
CA LEU A 114 11.98 3.81 -7.79
C LEU A 114 12.00 2.61 -8.73
N VAL A 115 11.99 2.87 -10.03
CA VAL A 115 11.94 1.85 -11.07
C VAL A 115 13.25 1.85 -11.84
N THR A 116 13.81 0.67 -12.03
CA THR A 116 15.02 0.47 -12.85
C THR A 116 14.73 -0.49 -13.98
N ALA A 117 15.36 -0.25 -15.13
CA ALA A 117 15.31 -1.11 -16.30
C ALA A 117 16.72 -1.61 -16.63
N THR A 118 16.81 -2.88 -16.96
CA THR A 118 18.05 -3.55 -17.34
C THR A 118 17.83 -4.33 -18.63
N LEU A 119 18.74 -4.15 -19.59
CA LEU A 119 18.81 -4.93 -20.83
C LEU A 119 19.81 -6.08 -20.67
N GLY A 120 19.45 -7.23 -21.22
CA GLY A 120 20.26 -8.44 -21.25
C GLY A 120 20.19 -9.15 -22.61
N THR A 121 20.93 -10.24 -22.75
CA THR A 121 20.95 -11.08 -23.96
C THR A 121 19.88 -12.16 -23.91
N ALA A 122 19.80 -13.00 -24.95
CA ALA A 122 18.90 -14.15 -24.97
C ALA A 122 19.20 -15.16 -23.84
N ASP A 123 20.46 -15.26 -23.39
CA ASP A 123 20.86 -16.15 -22.29
C ASP A 123 20.30 -15.70 -20.93
N ASP A 124 19.93 -14.42 -20.81
CA ASP A 124 19.33 -13.84 -19.61
C ASP A 124 17.80 -14.06 -19.53
N GLN A 125 17.19 -14.68 -20.56
CA GLN A 125 15.75 -14.97 -20.54
C GLN A 125 15.42 -15.94 -19.40
N GLN A 126 14.33 -15.68 -18.69
CA GLN A 126 13.91 -16.57 -17.62
C GLN A 126 13.30 -17.85 -18.22
N LYS A 127 14.00 -18.96 -18.04
CA LYS A 127 13.46 -20.29 -18.33
C LYS A 127 12.40 -20.66 -17.29
N MET A 128 11.21 -21.00 -17.77
CA MET A 128 10.06 -21.40 -16.98
C MET A 128 9.74 -22.86 -17.29
N GLU A 129 10.00 -23.75 -16.34
CA GLU A 129 9.64 -25.17 -16.38
C GLU A 129 8.34 -25.36 -15.61
N LEU A 130 7.23 -25.42 -16.35
CA LEU A 130 5.89 -25.59 -15.82
C LEU A 130 5.31 -26.93 -16.24
N VAL A 131 4.16 -27.30 -15.66
CA VAL A 131 3.50 -28.59 -15.94
C VAL A 131 3.08 -28.71 -17.41
N ASP A 132 2.79 -27.59 -18.06
CA ASP A 132 2.44 -27.48 -19.47
C ASP A 132 3.64 -27.42 -20.42
N GLY A 133 4.87 -27.36 -19.89
CA GLY A 133 6.10 -27.46 -20.66
C GLY A 133 7.14 -26.39 -20.30
N GLU A 134 8.14 -26.29 -21.16
CA GLU A 134 9.18 -25.26 -21.08
C GLU A 134 8.81 -24.02 -21.89
N SER A 135 8.99 -22.85 -21.29
CA SER A 135 8.87 -21.56 -21.97
C SER A 135 9.98 -20.60 -21.53
N TYR A 136 10.25 -19.59 -22.36
CA TYR A 136 11.23 -18.56 -22.07
C TYR A 136 10.55 -17.21 -22.00
N LYS A 137 10.89 -16.45 -20.95
CA LYS A 137 10.28 -15.16 -20.66
C LYS A 137 11.30 -14.05 -20.88
N ARG A 138 11.08 -13.26 -21.94
CA ARG A 138 11.96 -12.16 -22.36
C ARG A 138 11.73 -10.86 -21.58
N PHE A 139 10.52 -10.63 -21.09
CA PHE A 139 10.18 -9.47 -20.28
C PHE A 139 9.83 -9.90 -18.86
N MET A 140 10.53 -9.36 -17.88
CA MET A 140 10.36 -9.67 -16.46
C MET A 140 10.11 -8.39 -15.67
N LEU A 141 9.14 -8.41 -14.76
CA LEU A 141 8.94 -7.33 -13.79
C LEU A 141 8.96 -7.86 -12.35
N HIS A 142 9.88 -7.33 -11.56
CA HIS A 142 9.96 -7.61 -10.13
C HIS A 142 9.46 -6.41 -9.33
N TYR A 143 8.61 -6.68 -8.34
CA TYR A 143 8.05 -5.68 -7.44
C TYR A 143 8.53 -5.99 -6.02
N ASN A 144 9.25 -5.05 -5.41
CA ASN A 144 9.78 -5.18 -4.07
C ASN A 144 9.03 -4.25 -3.12
N PHE A 145 8.56 -4.78 -1.99
CA PHE A 145 7.82 -4.03 -0.98
C PHE A 145 8.52 -4.09 0.37
N PRO A 146 9.57 -3.27 0.57
CA PRO A 146 10.33 -3.30 1.81
C PRO A 146 9.51 -2.74 2.98
N PRO A 147 9.76 -3.19 4.23
CA PRO A 147 8.99 -2.78 5.42
C PRO A 147 9.02 -1.26 5.67
N PHE A 148 10.14 -0.62 5.35
CA PHE A 148 10.29 0.82 5.54
C PHE A 148 9.31 1.64 4.70
N SER A 149 8.79 1.10 3.59
CA SER A 149 7.83 1.79 2.71
C SER A 149 6.52 2.16 3.42
N VAL A 150 6.21 1.50 4.53
CA VAL A 150 5.06 1.79 5.39
C VAL A 150 5.47 2.27 6.79
N GLY A 151 6.76 2.56 7.01
CA GLY A 151 7.30 2.98 8.30
C GLY A 151 7.43 1.85 9.34
N GLU A 152 7.37 0.58 8.92
CA GLU A 152 7.45 -0.57 9.83
C GLU A 152 8.85 -1.22 9.82
N VAL A 153 9.21 -1.88 10.92
CA VAL A 153 10.43 -2.69 11.03
C VAL A 153 10.08 -4.16 10.94
N LYS A 154 10.55 -4.85 9.88
CA LYS A 154 10.40 -6.30 9.70
C LYS A 154 11.67 -6.88 9.04
N PHE A 155 11.88 -8.18 9.20
CA PHE A 155 12.96 -8.88 8.49
C PHE A 155 12.72 -8.85 6.97
N LEU A 156 13.78 -8.52 6.22
CA LEU A 156 13.80 -8.67 4.77
C LEU A 156 13.91 -10.17 4.43
N ARG A 157 12.83 -10.74 3.89
CA ARG A 157 12.78 -12.10 3.36
C ARG A 157 12.62 -12.04 1.84
N GLY A 158 12.59 -13.21 1.20
CA GLY A 158 12.20 -13.31 -0.21
C GLY A 158 10.76 -12.78 -0.45
N PRO A 159 10.38 -12.58 -1.71
CA PRO A 159 9.12 -11.95 -2.07
C PRO A 159 7.91 -12.77 -1.57
N GLY A 160 6.99 -12.08 -0.91
CA GLY A 160 5.70 -12.63 -0.51
C GLY A 160 4.72 -12.73 -1.68
N ARG A 161 3.58 -13.39 -1.43
CA ARG A 161 2.53 -13.59 -2.46
C ARG A 161 1.97 -12.29 -3.03
N ARG A 162 1.85 -11.24 -2.21
CA ARG A 162 1.34 -9.93 -2.64
C ARG A 162 2.30 -9.24 -3.61
N GLU A 163 3.59 -9.30 -3.33
CA GLU A 163 4.65 -8.72 -4.18
C GLU A 163 4.67 -9.40 -5.55
N ILE A 164 4.61 -10.73 -5.58
CA ILE A 164 4.51 -11.50 -6.82
C ILE A 164 3.23 -11.13 -7.60
N GLY A 165 2.10 -11.00 -6.90
CA GLY A 165 0.83 -10.59 -7.50
C GLY A 165 0.87 -9.19 -8.13
N HIS A 166 1.41 -8.20 -7.42
CA HIS A 166 1.58 -6.84 -7.94
C HIS A 166 2.59 -6.77 -9.09
N GLY A 167 3.69 -7.53 -9.00
CA GLY A 167 4.66 -7.67 -10.08
C GLY A 167 4.00 -8.19 -11.36
N ASN A 168 3.28 -9.31 -11.26
CA ASN A 168 2.55 -9.88 -12.40
C ASN A 168 1.47 -8.93 -12.95
N LEU A 169 0.79 -8.18 -12.09
CA LEU A 169 -0.20 -7.18 -12.52
C LEU A 169 0.46 -6.09 -13.38
N ALA A 170 1.53 -5.48 -12.87
CA ALA A 170 2.26 -4.44 -13.58
C ALA A 170 2.90 -4.97 -14.87
N GLU A 171 3.44 -6.19 -14.85
CA GLU A 171 4.00 -6.83 -16.03
C GLU A 171 2.95 -7.00 -17.13
N ARG A 172 1.77 -7.53 -16.79
CA ARG A 172 0.66 -7.71 -17.73
C ARG A 172 0.17 -6.38 -18.31
N SER A 173 0.18 -5.31 -17.52
CA SER A 173 -0.20 -3.97 -17.99
C SER A 173 0.81 -3.37 -18.98
N LEU A 174 2.10 -3.68 -18.83
CA LEU A 174 3.15 -3.18 -19.72
C LEU A 174 3.40 -4.08 -20.94
N MET A 175 3.06 -5.37 -20.86
CA MET A 175 3.28 -6.34 -21.94
C MET A 175 2.83 -5.86 -23.33
N PRO A 176 1.66 -5.21 -23.52
CA PRO A 176 1.23 -4.75 -24.84
C PRO A 176 2.10 -3.61 -25.42
N MET A 177 2.90 -2.94 -24.58
CA MET A 177 3.81 -1.86 -24.98
C MET A 177 5.23 -2.38 -25.25
N ILE A 178 5.54 -3.63 -24.95
CA ILE A 178 6.86 -4.21 -25.20
C ILE A 178 7.00 -4.51 -26.70
N PRO A 179 8.06 -4.02 -27.36
CA PRO A 179 8.28 -4.29 -28.79
C PRO A 179 8.39 -5.79 -29.11
N SER A 180 8.22 -6.14 -30.37
CA SER A 180 8.44 -7.53 -30.82
C SER A 180 9.92 -7.93 -30.65
N GLU A 181 10.21 -9.25 -30.69
CA GLU A 181 11.61 -9.72 -30.62
C GLU A 181 12.43 -9.29 -31.84
N GLN A 182 11.77 -9.19 -33.00
CA GLN A 182 12.41 -8.83 -34.25
C GLN A 182 12.86 -7.37 -34.23
N ASP A 183 12.07 -6.48 -33.62
CA ASP A 183 12.37 -5.06 -33.51
C ASP A 183 13.31 -4.74 -32.33
N PHE A 184 13.25 -5.56 -31.27
CA PHE A 184 14.03 -5.35 -30.05
C PHE A 184 14.49 -6.70 -29.45
N PRO A 185 15.62 -7.26 -29.93
CA PRO A 185 16.11 -8.59 -29.58
C PRO A 185 16.87 -8.61 -28.25
N TYR A 186 16.33 -7.93 -27.23
CA TYR A 186 16.90 -7.88 -25.89
C TYR A 186 15.93 -8.44 -24.85
N THR A 187 16.51 -9.05 -23.83
CA THR A 187 15.80 -9.39 -22.60
C THR A 187 15.66 -8.12 -21.77
N LEU A 188 14.46 -7.87 -21.26
CA LEU A 188 14.15 -6.68 -20.45
C LEU A 188 13.75 -7.11 -19.05
N ARG A 189 14.50 -6.63 -18.06
CA ARG A 189 14.18 -6.78 -16.64
C ARG A 189 13.86 -5.42 -16.04
N VAL A 190 12.65 -5.26 -15.53
CA VAL A 190 12.21 -4.10 -14.76
C VAL A 190 12.17 -4.49 -13.28
N VAL A 191 12.70 -3.62 -12.42
CA VAL A 191 12.60 -3.76 -10.96
C VAL A 191 11.96 -2.50 -10.40
N SER A 192 10.87 -2.66 -9.67
CA SER A 192 10.14 -1.59 -9.00
C SER A 192 10.34 -1.72 -7.49
N ASP A 193 11.12 -0.82 -6.92
CA ASP A 193 11.35 -0.71 -5.48
C ASP A 193 10.41 0.35 -4.90
N ILE A 194 9.50 -0.09 -4.04
CA ILE A 194 8.55 0.83 -3.38
C ILE A 194 9.25 1.51 -2.21
N LEU A 195 9.39 2.82 -2.31
CA LEU A 195 10.07 3.64 -1.30
C LEU A 195 9.08 4.17 -0.26
N GLU A 196 7.85 4.47 -0.68
CA GLU A 196 6.74 4.90 0.18
C GLU A 196 5.42 4.29 -0.31
N SER A 197 4.51 3.95 0.60
CA SER A 197 3.24 3.32 0.26
C SER A 197 2.07 3.86 1.06
N ASN A 198 1.16 4.56 0.37
CA ASN A 198 -0.15 4.93 0.88
C ASN A 198 -1.22 4.94 -0.23
N GLY A 199 -1.43 3.83 -0.95
CA GLY A 199 -2.31 3.84 -2.13
C GLY A 199 -2.89 2.51 -2.53
#